data_AF-A0A382X5Z3-F1
#
_entry.id   AF-A0A382X5Z3-F1
#
_cell.length_a   1.000
_cell.length_b   1.000
_cell.length_c   1.000
_cell.angle_alpha   90.00
_cell.angle_beta   90.00
_cell.angle_gamma   90.00
#
_symmetry.space_group_name_H-M   'P 1'
#
loop_
_entity.id
_entity.type
_entity.pdbx_description
1 polymer ?
#
loop_
_entity_poly.entity_id
_entity_poly.type
_entity_poly.pdbx_seq_one_letter_code
_entity_poly.pdbx_strand_id
1 'polypeptide(L)'
;MKKFIYLFAILLFSCSTTSVEYRTATTSLRNDKDYNKAEEFAKKALEVAPNDALPAYFLAMEVYGTKSSPKKDYQQAAYYFSKALEIDALDGENQKLEASVIVPTTDDSVKELKTIKDAIEYYSYNLWVEAFNEANAFFGENKIDEAIELYRVSSLFL
;
A
#
# COMPACT_ATOMS: atom_id res chain seq x y z
N MET A 1 -38.87 -17.60 -11.60
CA MET A 1 -38.48 -16.18 -11.53
C MET A 1 -37.48 -15.86 -10.41
N LYS A 2 -37.58 -16.44 -9.20
CA LYS A 2 -36.58 -16.22 -8.13
C LYS A 2 -35.17 -16.79 -8.41
N LYS A 3 -35.05 -17.94 -9.11
CA LYS A 3 -33.75 -18.53 -9.47
C LYS A 3 -32.91 -17.70 -10.46
N PHE A 4 -33.54 -16.86 -11.28
CA PHE A 4 -32.83 -15.97 -12.22
C PHE A 4 -32.28 -14.71 -11.53
N ILE A 5 -32.91 -14.26 -10.44
CA ILE A 5 -32.42 -13.10 -9.66
C ILE A 5 -31.12 -13.45 -8.93
N TYR A 6 -30.98 -14.67 -8.41
CA TYR A 6 -29.72 -15.14 -7.84
C TYR A 6 -28.61 -15.29 -8.89
N LEU A 7 -28.96 -15.69 -10.12
CA LEU A 7 -27.97 -15.78 -11.22
C LEU A 7 -27.41 -14.40 -11.59
N PHE A 8 -28.22 -13.34 -11.51
CA PHE A 8 -27.78 -11.96 -11.78
C PHE A 8 -26.91 -11.38 -10.64
N ALA A 9 -27.14 -11.80 -9.40
CA ALA A 9 -26.27 -11.43 -8.26
C ALA A 9 -24.89 -12.12 -8.32
N ILE A 10 -24.80 -13.32 -8.91
CA ILE A 10 -23.54 -14.07 -9.08
C ILE A 10 -22.73 -13.56 -10.28
N LEU A 11 -23.37 -12.94 -11.27
CA LEU A 11 -22.73 -12.39 -12.47
C LEU A 11 -22.02 -11.04 -12.27
N LEU A 12 -22.17 -10.39 -11.10
CA LEU A 12 -21.47 -9.14 -10.77
C LEU A 12 -20.10 -9.35 -10.11
N PHE A 13 -19.70 -10.60 -9.84
CA PHE A 13 -18.41 -10.94 -9.20
C PHE A 13 -17.38 -11.52 -10.18
N SER A 14 -17.64 -11.56 -11.49
CA SER A 14 -16.80 -12.28 -12.46
C SER A 14 -16.02 -11.40 -13.45
N CYS A 15 -15.61 -10.20 -13.06
CA CYS A 15 -14.55 -9.48 -13.77
C CYS A 15 -13.72 -8.69 -12.76
N SER A 16 -12.44 -9.05 -12.60
CA SER A 16 -11.49 -8.44 -11.68
C SER A 16 -11.07 -7.03 -12.12
N THR A 17 -12.04 -6.13 -12.27
CA THR A 17 -11.77 -4.72 -12.50
C THR A 17 -11.71 -4.05 -11.14
N THR A 18 -10.63 -3.32 -10.88
CA THR A 18 -10.52 -2.46 -9.70
C THR A 18 -11.69 -1.48 -9.64
N SER A 19 -12.07 -1.05 -8.44
CA SER A 19 -13.21 -0.16 -8.23
C SER A 19 -13.02 1.20 -8.92
N VAL A 20 -14.12 1.89 -9.22
CA VAL A 20 -14.07 3.24 -9.79
C VAL A 20 -13.41 4.21 -8.81
N GLU A 21 -13.61 3.98 -7.52
CA GLU A 21 -12.99 4.68 -6.41
C GLU A 21 -11.47 4.53 -6.48
N TYR A 22 -10.97 3.32 -6.64
CA TYR A 22 -9.52 3.09 -6.74
C TYR A 22 -8.91 3.76 -7.97
N ARG A 23 -9.57 3.67 -9.12
CA ARG A 23 -9.16 4.39 -10.34
C ARG A 23 -9.14 5.91 -10.14
N THR A 24 -10.10 6.43 -9.38
CA THR A 24 -10.17 7.86 -9.04
C THR A 24 -9.03 8.24 -8.11
N ALA A 25 -8.69 7.38 -7.15
CA ALA A 25 -7.57 7.61 -6.22
C ALA A 25 -6.24 7.72 -6.97
N THR A 26 -5.93 6.73 -7.81
CA THR A 26 -4.69 6.69 -8.59
C THR A 26 -4.61 7.84 -9.59
N THR A 27 -5.72 8.20 -10.25
CA THR A 27 -5.77 9.37 -11.16
C THR A 27 -5.50 10.67 -10.40
N SER A 28 -6.19 10.88 -9.28
CA SER A 28 -6.05 12.11 -8.47
C SER A 28 -4.62 12.30 -7.98
N LEU A 29 -3.93 11.21 -7.62
CA LEU A 29 -2.53 11.29 -7.23
C LEU A 29 -1.57 11.43 -8.41
N ARG A 30 -1.66 10.52 -9.39
CA ARG A 30 -0.64 10.37 -10.44
C ARG A 30 -0.71 11.49 -11.46
N ASN A 31 -1.90 12.01 -11.77
CA ASN A 31 -2.09 13.11 -12.72
C ASN A 31 -2.17 14.46 -12.01
N ASP A 32 -2.97 14.56 -10.95
CA ASP A 32 -3.33 15.86 -10.37
C ASP A 32 -2.46 16.21 -9.13
N LYS A 33 -1.70 15.24 -8.60
CA LYS A 33 -0.93 15.36 -7.34
C LYS A 33 -1.79 15.76 -6.14
N ASP A 34 -3.09 15.43 -6.17
CA ASP A 34 -4.02 15.67 -5.07
C ASP A 34 -4.01 14.48 -4.09
N TYR A 35 -3.13 14.57 -3.10
CA TYR A 35 -2.97 13.54 -2.06
C TYR A 35 -4.19 13.41 -1.14
N ASN A 36 -4.96 14.49 -0.91
CA ASN A 36 -6.16 14.43 -0.07
C ASN A 36 -7.25 13.62 -0.76
N LYS A 37 -7.51 13.94 -2.04
CA LYS A 37 -8.50 13.22 -2.84
C LYS A 37 -8.06 11.77 -3.09
N ALA A 38 -6.78 11.53 -3.34
CA ALA A 38 -6.25 10.18 -3.48
C ALA A 38 -6.50 9.33 -2.23
N GLU A 39 -6.21 9.87 -1.05
CA GLU A 39 -6.45 9.21 0.23
C GLU A 39 -7.94 8.91 0.45
N GLU A 40 -8.80 9.90 0.22
CA GLU A 40 -10.26 9.76 0.36
C GLU A 40 -10.82 8.64 -0.51
N PHE A 41 -10.47 8.64 -1.80
CA PHE A 41 -10.99 7.66 -2.75
C PHE A 41 -10.38 6.27 -2.56
N ALA A 42 -9.11 6.16 -2.15
CA ALA A 42 -8.53 4.87 -1.81
C ALA A 42 -9.19 4.25 -0.56
N LYS A 43 -9.54 5.07 0.44
CA LYS A 43 -10.32 4.61 1.60
C LYS A 43 -11.72 4.15 1.20
N LYS A 44 -12.43 4.90 0.34
CA LYS A 44 -13.72 4.47 -0.23
C LYS A 44 -13.60 3.18 -1.02
N ALA A 45 -12.51 2.98 -1.77
CA ALA A 45 -12.25 1.74 -2.49
C ALA A 45 -12.20 0.52 -1.56
N LEU A 46 -11.57 0.66 -0.37
CA LEU A 46 -11.54 -0.39 0.65
C LEU A 46 -12.93 -0.69 1.25
N GLU A 47 -13.86 0.27 1.21
CA GLU A 47 -15.23 0.06 1.70
C GLU A 47 -16.09 -0.69 0.69
N VAL A 48 -15.98 -0.35 -0.60
CA VAL A 48 -16.82 -0.92 -1.67
C VAL A 48 -16.25 -2.23 -2.23
N ALA A 49 -14.94 -2.44 -2.13
CA ALA A 49 -14.24 -3.64 -2.57
C ALA A 49 -13.33 -4.14 -1.44
N PRO A 50 -13.90 -4.68 -0.34
CA PRO A 50 -13.13 -5.05 0.86
C PRO A 50 -12.19 -6.24 0.66
N ASN A 51 -12.27 -6.92 -0.48
CA ASN A 51 -11.37 -8.01 -0.88
C ASN A 51 -10.29 -7.55 -1.87
N ASP A 52 -10.22 -6.27 -2.24
CA ASP A 52 -9.18 -5.71 -3.10
C ASP A 52 -8.07 -5.11 -2.22
N ALA A 53 -6.87 -5.68 -2.28
CA ALA A 53 -5.72 -5.24 -1.49
C ALA A 53 -4.98 -4.05 -2.12
N LEU A 54 -5.20 -3.75 -3.42
CA LEU A 54 -4.51 -2.67 -4.13
C LEU A 54 -4.72 -1.28 -3.48
N PRO A 55 -5.93 -0.88 -3.05
CA PRO A 55 -6.12 0.41 -2.40
C PRO A 55 -5.32 0.58 -1.09
N ALA A 56 -5.18 -0.49 -0.30
CA ALA A 56 -4.36 -0.46 0.91
C ALA A 56 -2.87 -0.36 0.55
N TYR A 57 -2.40 -1.18 -0.39
CA TYR A 57 -1.02 -1.11 -0.88
C TYR A 57 -0.67 0.29 -1.45
N PHE A 58 -1.58 0.89 -2.22
CA PHE A 58 -1.46 2.24 -2.76
C PHE A 58 -1.36 3.32 -1.67
N LEU A 59 -2.22 3.25 -0.64
CA LEU A 59 -2.15 4.16 0.50
C LEU A 59 -0.78 4.07 1.18
N ALA A 60 -0.28 2.86 1.40
CA ALA A 60 1.02 2.64 2.00
C ALA A 60 2.16 3.22 1.14
N MET A 61 2.22 2.90 -0.15
CA MET A 61 3.36 3.27 -1.01
C MET A 61 3.33 4.70 -1.52
N GLU A 62 2.21 5.12 -2.09
CA GLU A 62 2.15 6.36 -2.88
C GLU A 62 1.61 7.55 -2.06
N VAL A 63 0.85 7.28 -0.98
CA VAL A 63 0.28 8.34 -0.14
C VAL A 63 1.11 8.58 1.12
N TYR A 64 1.42 7.53 1.89
CA TYR A 64 2.04 7.70 3.22
C TYR A 64 3.53 7.33 3.28
N GLY A 65 3.99 6.37 2.49
CA GLY A 65 5.37 5.86 2.56
C GLY A 65 6.38 6.62 1.72
N THR A 66 5.93 7.40 0.73
CA THR A 66 6.84 8.14 -0.14
C THR A 66 7.30 9.46 0.48
N LYS A 67 8.61 9.68 0.46
CA LYS A 67 9.30 10.91 0.87
C LYS A 67 8.86 12.17 0.12
N SER A 68 8.27 12.04 -1.07
CA SER A 68 7.74 13.18 -1.84
C SER A 68 6.30 13.55 -1.49
N SER A 69 5.64 12.77 -0.63
CA SER A 69 4.26 13.04 -0.21
C SER A 69 4.22 14.07 0.92
N PRO A 70 3.35 15.10 0.83
CA PRO A 70 3.06 15.97 1.97
C PRO A 70 2.32 15.26 3.10
N LYS A 71 1.83 14.03 2.86
CA LYS A 71 1.19 13.16 3.84
C LYS A 71 2.12 12.07 4.37
N LYS A 72 3.42 12.15 4.11
CA LYS A 72 4.38 11.14 4.57
C LYS A 72 4.19 10.84 6.05
N ASP A 73 3.89 9.58 6.36
CA ASP A 73 3.64 9.07 7.70
C ASP A 73 3.95 7.57 7.70
N TYR A 74 5.10 7.20 8.27
CA TYR A 74 5.54 5.81 8.28
C TYR A 74 4.63 4.89 9.09
N GLN A 75 3.97 5.39 10.14
CA GLN A 75 3.06 4.58 10.93
C GLN A 75 1.81 4.23 10.12
N GLN A 76 1.28 5.19 9.35
CA GLN A 76 0.19 4.92 8.42
C GLN A 76 0.63 3.98 7.29
N ALA A 77 1.84 4.15 6.76
CA ALA A 77 2.36 3.25 5.73
C ALA A 77 2.44 1.80 6.23
N ALA A 78 2.99 1.57 7.44
CA ALA A 78 3.04 0.26 8.06
C ALA A 78 1.63 -0.32 8.32
N TYR A 79 0.70 0.51 8.81
CA TYR A 79 -0.69 0.11 9.00
C TYR A 79 -1.34 -0.39 7.70
N TYR A 80 -1.17 0.36 6.60
CA TYR A 80 -1.77 -0.03 5.33
C TYR A 80 -1.06 -1.20 4.63
N PHE A 81 0.23 -1.43 4.88
CA PHE A 81 0.87 -2.69 4.51
C PHE A 81 0.29 -3.89 5.25
N SER A 82 0.11 -3.81 6.57
CA SER A 82 -0.57 -4.87 7.34
C SER A 82 -1.96 -5.14 6.77
N LYS A 83 -2.74 -4.07 6.56
CA LYS A 83 -4.09 -4.18 6.01
C LYS A 83 -4.10 -4.79 4.60
N ALA A 84 -3.15 -4.43 3.74
CA ALA A 84 -3.02 -5.02 2.41
C ALA A 84 -2.75 -6.52 2.50
N LEU A 85 -1.82 -6.95 3.37
CA LEU A 85 -1.53 -8.38 3.59
C LEU A 85 -2.73 -9.14 4.18
N GLU A 86 -3.48 -8.53 5.09
CA GLU A 86 -4.70 -9.12 5.65
C GLU A 86 -5.77 -9.38 4.57
N ILE A 87 -5.94 -8.42 3.65
CA ILE A 87 -6.88 -8.55 2.51
C ILE A 87 -6.37 -9.56 1.49
N ASP A 88 -5.07 -9.52 1.17
CA ASP A 88 -4.38 -10.42 0.23
C ASP A 88 -4.49 -11.90 0.65
N ALA A 89 -4.60 -12.17 1.94
CA ALA A 89 -4.70 -13.51 2.49
C ALA A 89 -6.12 -14.10 2.49
N LEU A 90 -7.16 -13.34 2.13
CA LEU A 90 -8.56 -13.74 2.32
C LEU A 90 -8.98 -14.97 1.50
N ASP A 91 -8.46 -15.11 0.28
CA ASP A 91 -8.78 -16.22 -0.62
C ASP A 91 -7.61 -17.24 -0.77
N GLY A 92 -6.48 -16.97 -0.11
CA GLY A 92 -5.29 -17.82 -0.14
C GLY A 92 -4.45 -17.67 -1.41
N GLU A 93 -4.77 -16.73 -2.30
CA GLU A 93 -4.00 -16.42 -3.50
C GLU A 93 -3.47 -14.98 -3.44
N ASN A 94 -2.15 -14.80 -3.56
CA ASN A 94 -1.58 -13.45 -3.56
C ASN A 94 -2.08 -12.66 -4.79
N GLN A 95 -2.73 -11.53 -4.55
CA GLN A 95 -3.25 -10.63 -5.56
C GLN A 95 -2.10 -9.98 -6.34
N LYS A 96 -2.35 -9.74 -7.62
CA LYS A 96 -1.36 -9.13 -8.52
C LYS A 96 -1.25 -7.63 -8.28
N LEU A 97 -0.06 -7.09 -8.52
CA LEU A 97 0.12 -5.65 -8.71
C LEU A 97 -0.62 -5.18 -9.98
N GLU A 98 -0.91 -3.88 -10.06
CA GLU A 98 -1.42 -3.26 -11.30
C GLU A 98 -0.49 -3.52 -12.51
N ALA A 99 0.82 -3.51 -12.24
CA ALA A 99 1.87 -3.84 -13.18
C ALA A 99 3.04 -4.49 -12.43
N SER A 100 3.67 -5.49 -13.03
CA SER A 100 4.93 -6.03 -12.51
C SER A 100 6.00 -4.93 -12.43
N VAL A 101 6.83 -5.00 -11.41
CA VAL A 101 7.96 -4.07 -11.22
C VAL A 101 9.26 -4.86 -11.13
N ILE A 102 10.28 -4.43 -11.88
CA ILE A 102 11.63 -4.99 -11.75
C ILE A 102 12.41 -4.14 -10.75
N VAL A 103 12.91 -4.77 -9.70
CA VAL A 103 13.67 -4.12 -8.63
C VAL A 103 15.05 -4.73 -8.48
N PRO A 104 16.08 -3.96 -8.10
CA PRO A 104 17.41 -4.49 -7.81
C PRO A 104 17.42 -5.25 -6.49
N THR A 105 18.30 -6.24 -6.38
CA THR A 105 18.58 -7.00 -5.16
C THR A 105 19.98 -6.68 -4.64
N THR A 106 20.33 -7.19 -3.45
CA THR A 106 21.61 -6.92 -2.79
C THR A 106 22.83 -7.55 -3.48
N ASP A 107 22.62 -8.51 -4.37
CA ASP A 107 23.66 -9.23 -5.11
C ASP A 107 23.82 -8.73 -6.56
N ASP A 108 23.39 -7.49 -6.81
CA ASP A 108 23.35 -6.84 -8.14
C ASP A 108 22.47 -7.56 -9.18
N SER A 109 21.67 -8.55 -8.77
CA SER A 109 20.65 -9.15 -9.62
C SER A 109 19.33 -8.34 -9.59
N VAL A 110 18.31 -8.86 -10.27
CA VAL A 110 16.99 -8.23 -10.34
C VAL A 110 15.91 -9.22 -9.96
N LYS A 111 14.89 -8.72 -9.25
CA LYS A 111 13.67 -9.46 -8.91
C LYS A 111 12.48 -8.82 -9.62
N GLU A 112 11.64 -9.63 -10.25
CA GLU A 112 10.32 -9.17 -10.70
C GLU A 112 9.32 -9.34 -9.56
N LEU A 113 8.72 -8.25 -9.13
CA LEU A 113 7.62 -8.22 -8.17
C LEU A 113 6.32 -8.33 -8.96
N LYS A 114 5.52 -9.37 -8.71
CA LYS A 114 4.27 -9.62 -9.43
C LYS A 114 3.05 -9.42 -8.54
N THR A 115 3.21 -9.69 -7.25
CA THR A 115 2.12 -9.70 -6.29
C THR A 115 2.27 -8.60 -5.26
N ILE A 116 1.18 -8.25 -4.59
CA ILE A 116 1.18 -7.29 -3.48
C ILE A 116 2.09 -7.80 -2.37
N LYS A 117 2.03 -9.09 -2.03
CA LYS A 117 2.95 -9.70 -1.08
C LYS A 117 4.42 -9.53 -1.48
N ASP A 118 4.81 -9.84 -2.72
CA ASP A 118 6.20 -9.65 -3.18
C ASP A 118 6.66 -8.20 -3.00
N ALA A 119 5.76 -7.26 -3.30
CA ALA A 119 6.04 -5.84 -3.19
C ALA A 119 6.18 -5.39 -1.74
N ILE A 120 5.29 -5.81 -0.85
CA ILE A 120 5.35 -5.47 0.57
C ILE A 120 6.61 -6.05 1.20
N GLU A 121 6.96 -7.31 0.91
CA GLU A 121 8.21 -7.91 1.38
C GLU A 121 9.44 -7.09 0.96
N TYR A 122 9.48 -6.63 -0.29
CA TYR A 122 10.59 -5.83 -0.80
C TYR A 122 10.62 -4.41 -0.22
N TYR A 123 9.48 -3.70 -0.25
CA TYR A 123 9.41 -2.30 0.12
C TYR A 123 9.37 -2.06 1.62
N SER A 124 8.96 -3.03 2.44
CA SER A 124 9.01 -2.91 3.91
C SER A 124 10.45 -2.71 4.38
N TYR A 125 11.41 -3.44 3.83
CA TYR A 125 12.81 -3.23 4.13
C TYR A 125 13.28 -1.82 3.76
N ASN A 126 12.87 -1.29 2.60
CA ASN A 126 13.24 0.06 2.18
C ASN A 126 12.65 1.13 3.10
N LEU A 127 11.37 1.00 3.48
CA LEU A 127 10.74 1.93 4.42
C LEU A 127 11.35 1.84 5.83
N TRP A 128 11.72 0.64 6.27
CA TRP A 128 12.50 0.44 7.49
C TRP A 128 13.82 1.23 7.44
N VAL A 129 14.62 1.05 6.38
CA VAL A 129 15.90 1.76 6.19
C VAL A 129 15.69 3.27 6.20
N GLU A 130 14.68 3.77 5.48
CA GLU A 130 14.38 5.20 5.40
C GLU A 130 14.00 5.78 6.76
N ALA A 131 13.05 5.15 7.47
CA ALA A 131 12.63 5.58 8.81
C ALA A 131 13.77 5.49 9.82
N PHE A 132 14.57 4.41 9.78
CA PHE A 132 15.71 4.21 10.68
C PHE A 132 16.81 5.26 10.46
N ASN A 133 17.13 5.57 9.21
CA ASN A 133 18.13 6.59 8.90
C ASN A 133 17.69 7.99 9.31
N GLU A 134 16.41 8.31 9.15
CA GLU A 134 15.83 9.57 9.63
C GLU A 134 15.82 9.64 11.16
N ALA A 135 15.60 8.51 11.85
CA ALA A 135 15.72 8.43 13.30
C ALA A 135 17.16 8.71 13.75
N ASN A 136 18.16 8.15 13.05
CA ASN A 136 19.57 8.45 13.30
C ASN A 136 19.91 9.93 13.08
N ALA A 137 19.29 10.57 12.08
CA ALA A 137 19.48 12.00 11.83
C ALA A 137 18.94 12.83 13.01
N PHE A 138 17.72 12.55 13.48
CA PHE A 138 17.16 13.21 14.67
C PHE A 138 18.01 12.98 15.93
N PHE A 139 18.51 11.76 16.11
CA PHE A 139 19.42 11.46 17.21
C PHE A 139 20.68 12.31 17.15
N GLY A 140 21.31 12.43 15.97
CA GLY A 140 22.47 13.29 15.76
C GLY A 140 22.19 14.78 15.96
N GLU A 141 20.95 15.23 15.72
CA GLU A 141 20.47 16.58 16.00
C GLU A 141 20.04 16.80 17.47
N ASN A 142 20.21 15.79 18.35
CA ASN A 142 19.76 15.81 19.74
C ASN A 142 18.23 15.98 19.91
N LYS A 143 17.45 15.58 18.90
CA LYS A 143 15.97 15.48 18.92
C LYS A 143 15.56 14.08 19.36
N ILE A 144 15.76 13.81 20.65
CA ILE A 144 15.73 12.45 21.21
C ILE A 144 14.33 11.83 21.16
N ASP A 145 13.28 12.62 21.43
CA ASP A 145 11.91 12.11 21.45
C ASP A 145 11.46 11.69 20.04
N GLU A 146 11.76 12.51 19.03
CA GLU A 146 11.48 12.22 17.63
C GLU A 146 12.26 11.00 17.13
N ALA A 147 13.53 10.87 17.54
CA ALA A 147 14.34 9.70 17.21
C ALA A 147 13.75 8.41 17.80
N ILE A 148 13.39 8.41 19.10
CA ILE A 148 12.80 7.25 19.78
C ILE A 148 11.51 6.82 19.10
N GLU A 149 10.63 7.78 18.80
CA GLU A 149 9.36 7.48 18.15
C GLU A 149 9.59 6.87 16.76
N LEU A 150 10.54 7.41 16.00
CA LEU A 150 10.81 6.92 14.66
C LEU A 150 11.53 5.56 14.64
N TYR A 151 12.36 5.24 15.64
CA TYR A 151 12.86 3.88 15.85
C TYR A 151 11.74 2.89 16.17
N ARG A 152 10.76 3.30 16.97
CA ARG A 152 9.57 2.48 17.26
C ARG A 152 8.77 2.23 15.99
N VAL A 153 8.52 3.27 15.20
CA VAL A 153 7.75 3.15 13.96
C VAL A 153 8.50 2.33 12.90
N SER A 154 9.82 2.48 12.77
CA SER A 154 10.58 1.69 11.79
C SER A 154 10.48 0.19 12.07
N SER A 155 10.45 -0.22 13.35
CA SER A 155 10.29 -1.62 13.74
C SER A 155 8.98 -2.27 13.27
N LEU A 156 7.97 -1.49 12.86
CA LEU A 156 6.70 -2.00 12.33
C LEU A 156 6.84 -2.61 10.92
N PHE A 157 7.96 -2.38 10.24
CA PHE A 157 8.24 -2.91 8.91
C PHE A 157 9.10 -4.19 8.91
N LEU A 158 9.45 -4.71 10.09
CA LEU A 158 10.22 -5.95 10.29
C LEU A 158 9.31 -7.08 10.77
#